data_AF-A0A0C2B614-F1
#
_entry.id   AF-A0A0C2B614-F1
#
_cell.length_a   1.000
_cell.length_b   1.000
_cell.length_c   1.000
_cell.angle_alpha   90.00
_cell.angle_beta   90.00
_cell.angle_gamma   90.00
#
_symmetry.space_group_name_H-M   'P 1'
#
loop_
_entity.id
_entity.type
_entity.pdbx_description
1 polymer ?
#
loop_
_entity_poly.entity_id
_entity_poly.type
_entity_poly.pdbx_seq_one_letter_code
_entity_poly.pdbx_strand_id
1 'polypeptide(L)'
;MGWLKRRRSSDRGPRLIYLTTEAQEAAQARAAEAGLKPGYGSLKKGEGSYIIFQGSDTEKAKRYLLDLPPVEEELFYYVVETPDGNWGRDIDGLYLEKLRPWQSDTSAAECTAGIIALSGGLNGLGMAASGRCDNFVAKVACGKCAHEWYDGVRYRNLTAVCCPGCEALNRVDTLDIVVS
;
A
#
# COMPACT_ATOMS: atom_id res chain seq x y z
N MET A 1 -15.62 -14.45 -17.97
CA MET A 1 -17.05 -14.61 -17.63
C MET A 1 -17.42 -13.60 -16.56
N GLY A 2 -18.53 -12.91 -16.77
CA GLY A 2 -18.91 -11.68 -16.06
C GLY A 2 -19.20 -11.84 -14.57
N TRP A 3 -18.92 -10.77 -13.86
CA TRP A 3 -19.12 -10.56 -12.43
C TRP A 3 -20.61 -10.42 -12.09
N LEU A 4 -21.15 -11.34 -11.29
CA LEU A 4 -22.47 -11.21 -10.67
C LEU A 4 -22.44 -11.83 -9.27
N LYS A 5 -22.18 -11.00 -8.25
CA LYS A 5 -22.67 -11.28 -6.89
C LYS A 5 -24.18 -11.01 -6.89
N ARG A 6 -24.98 -11.99 -6.45
CA ARG A 6 -26.46 -11.87 -6.34
C ARG A 6 -26.81 -10.69 -5.43
N ARG A 7 -27.62 -9.77 -5.95
CA ARG A 7 -28.12 -8.56 -5.28
C ARG A 7 -29.15 -8.92 -4.20
N ARG A 8 -28.98 -8.42 -2.97
CA ARG A 8 -30.10 -8.19 -2.04
C ARG A 8 -30.80 -6.89 -2.47
N SER A 9 -32.13 -6.89 -2.47
CA SER A 9 -32.97 -5.90 -3.17
C SER A 9 -33.11 -4.54 -2.46
N SER A 10 -32.25 -4.19 -1.50
CA SER A 10 -32.35 -2.94 -0.74
C SER A 10 -31.10 -2.05 -0.76
N ASP A 11 -29.99 -2.48 -1.36
CA ASP A 11 -28.74 -1.74 -1.31
C ASP A 11 -28.57 -0.87 -2.57
N ARG A 12 -28.63 0.46 -2.40
CA ARG A 12 -28.02 1.37 -3.36
C ARG A 12 -26.52 1.07 -3.32
N GLY A 13 -25.99 0.45 -4.37
CA GLY A 13 -24.57 0.10 -4.48
C GLY A 13 -23.64 1.30 -4.25
N PRO A 14 -22.32 1.05 -4.13
CA PRO A 14 -21.34 2.08 -3.79
C PRO A 14 -21.50 3.27 -4.72
N ARG A 15 -21.74 4.44 -4.13
CA ARG A 15 -21.83 5.70 -4.88
C ARG A 15 -20.41 6.13 -5.20
N LEU A 16 -20.09 6.28 -6.49
CA LEU A 16 -18.88 6.97 -6.92
C LEU A 16 -18.87 8.38 -6.32
N ILE A 17 -17.93 8.65 -5.41
CA ILE A 17 -17.72 9.97 -4.83
C ILE A 17 -16.69 10.71 -5.68
N TYR A 18 -17.06 11.88 -6.18
CA TYR A 18 -16.17 12.75 -6.93
C TYR A 18 -15.46 13.71 -5.97
N LEU A 19 -14.15 13.87 -6.14
CA LEU A 19 -13.42 14.95 -5.49
C LEU A 19 -13.95 16.31 -5.93
N THR A 20 -14.08 17.21 -4.96
CA THR A 20 -14.20 18.62 -5.25
C THR A 20 -12.86 19.15 -5.79
N THR A 21 -12.92 20.20 -6.60
CA THR A 21 -11.72 20.89 -7.10
C THR A 21 -10.83 21.35 -5.95
N GLU A 22 -11.42 21.88 -4.88
CA GLU A 22 -10.71 22.34 -3.68
C GLU A 22 -9.92 21.21 -3.00
N ALA A 23 -10.53 20.03 -2.82
CA ALA A 23 -9.85 18.89 -2.22
C ALA A 23 -8.72 18.37 -3.11
N GLN A 24 -8.89 18.43 -4.43
CA GLN A 24 -7.83 18.10 -5.38
C GLN A 24 -6.66 19.09 -5.32
N GLU A 25 -6.94 20.39 -5.28
CA GLU A 25 -5.91 21.44 -5.17
C GLU A 25 -5.16 21.38 -3.84
N ALA A 26 -5.87 21.15 -2.73
CA ALA A 26 -5.26 20.96 -1.41
C ALA A 26 -4.35 19.73 -1.38
N ALA A 27 -4.77 18.61 -1.96
CA ALA A 27 -3.93 17.42 -2.09
C ALA A 27 -2.69 17.69 -2.94
N GLN A 28 -2.82 18.44 -4.05
CA GLN A 28 -1.70 18.81 -4.90
C GLN A 28 -0.70 19.74 -4.20
N ALA A 29 -1.17 20.73 -3.44
CA ALA A 29 -0.30 21.62 -2.67
C ALA A 29 0.55 20.85 -1.65
N ARG A 30 -0.09 19.95 -0.88
CA ARG A 30 0.60 19.08 0.08
C ARG A 30 1.58 18.11 -0.58
N ALA A 31 1.19 17.54 -1.72
CA ALA A 31 2.07 16.66 -2.48
C ALA A 31 3.33 17.41 -2.97
N ALA A 32 3.17 18.65 -3.42
CA ALA A 32 4.29 19.50 -3.83
C ALA A 32 5.24 19.82 -2.67
N GLU A 33 4.72 20.12 -1.47
CA GLU A 33 5.52 20.30 -0.25
C GLU A 33 6.32 19.02 0.10
N ALA A 34 5.75 17.85 -0.16
CA ALA A 34 6.42 16.56 0.00
C ALA A 34 7.42 16.23 -1.14
N GLY A 35 7.58 17.12 -2.13
CA GLY A 35 8.45 16.92 -3.29
C GLY A 35 7.90 15.95 -4.34
N LEU A 36 6.60 15.66 -4.29
CA LEU A 36 5.90 14.84 -5.27
C LEU A 36 5.39 15.72 -6.43
N LYS A 37 5.30 15.11 -7.61
CA LYS A 37 4.77 15.76 -8.82
C LYS A 37 3.36 15.24 -9.11
N PRO A 38 2.48 16.05 -9.71
CA PRO A 38 1.21 15.54 -10.23
C PRO A 38 1.45 14.38 -11.21
N GLY A 39 0.75 13.26 -11.02
CA GLY A 39 0.74 12.15 -11.95
C GLY A 39 -0.29 12.33 -13.06
N TYR A 40 -0.35 11.35 -13.96
CA TYR A 40 -1.32 11.36 -15.06
C TYR A 40 -2.74 11.00 -14.57
N GLY A 41 -3.43 12.02 -14.06
CA GLY A 41 -4.89 12.08 -13.98
C GLY A 41 -5.53 11.44 -12.76
N SER A 42 -6.62 12.06 -12.31
CA SER A 42 -7.64 11.36 -11.56
C SER A 42 -8.31 10.36 -12.50
N LEU A 43 -7.79 9.14 -12.59
CA LEU A 43 -8.36 8.14 -13.49
C LEU A 43 -9.73 7.71 -12.95
N LYS A 44 -10.81 8.12 -13.62
CA LYS A 44 -12.13 7.50 -13.46
C LYS A 44 -12.11 6.14 -14.16
N LYS A 45 -11.40 5.17 -13.60
CA LYS A 45 -11.30 3.83 -14.18
C LYS A 45 -12.53 2.99 -13.80
N GLY A 46 -13.73 3.44 -14.16
CA GLY A 46 -15.01 2.72 -14.06
C GLY A 46 -15.51 2.35 -12.64
N GLU A 47 -14.63 2.21 -11.65
CA GLU A 47 -14.89 1.57 -10.37
C GLU A 47 -14.30 2.35 -9.17
N GLY A 48 -13.73 3.55 -9.36
CA GLY A 48 -13.21 4.36 -8.25
C GLY A 48 -12.65 5.72 -8.63
N SER A 49 -12.37 6.54 -7.62
CA SER A 49 -11.76 7.86 -7.70
C SER A 49 -10.31 7.80 -7.22
N TYR A 50 -9.39 8.23 -8.07
CA TYR A 50 -7.95 8.16 -7.80
C TYR A 50 -7.36 9.57 -7.78
N ILE A 51 -6.43 9.84 -6.87
CA ILE A 51 -5.49 10.97 -6.96
C ILE A 51 -4.09 10.39 -7.10
N ILE A 52 -3.47 10.64 -8.25
CA ILE A 52 -2.18 10.03 -8.59
C ILE A 52 -1.08 11.09 -8.54
N PHE A 53 0.01 10.76 -7.87
CA PHE A 53 1.24 11.53 -7.79
C PHE A 53 2.43 10.69 -8.24
N GLN A 54 3.55 11.35 -8.52
CA GLN A 54 4.82 10.72 -8.86
C GLN A 54 5.90 11.17 -7.87
N GLY A 55 6.67 10.22 -7.37
CA GLY A 55 7.79 10.45 -6.46
C GLY A 55 9.03 9.68 -6.89
N SER A 56 10.21 10.22 -6.62
CA SER A 56 11.49 9.52 -6.86
C SER A 56 11.97 8.71 -5.66
N ASP A 57 11.29 8.82 -4.52
CA ASP A 57 11.71 8.27 -3.22
C ASP A 57 10.51 7.59 -2.56
N THR A 58 10.66 6.29 -2.35
CA THR A 58 9.64 5.39 -1.81
C THR A 58 9.32 5.68 -0.35
N GLU A 59 10.30 6.09 0.45
CA GLU A 59 10.04 6.44 1.85
C GLU A 59 9.30 7.77 1.96
N LYS A 60 9.63 8.75 1.11
CA LYS A 60 8.86 10.01 1.04
C LYS A 60 7.43 9.77 0.57
N ALA A 61 7.23 8.89 -0.42
CA ALA A 61 5.90 8.51 -0.88
C ALA A 61 5.05 7.90 0.23
N LYS A 62 5.59 6.92 0.97
CA LYS A 62 4.90 6.29 2.11
C LYS A 62 4.60 7.29 3.23
N ARG A 63 5.54 8.16 3.59
CA ARG A 63 5.33 9.19 4.61
C ARG A 63 4.22 10.15 4.21
N TYR A 64 4.26 10.67 2.99
CA TYR A 64 3.17 11.50 2.45
C TYR A 64 1.82 10.81 2.58
N LEU A 65 1.72 9.55 2.13
CA LEU A 65 0.48 8.77 2.21
C LEU A 65 0.02 8.59 3.66
N LEU A 66 0.92 8.33 4.62
CA LEU A 66 0.59 8.16 6.03
C LEU A 66 0.16 9.48 6.72
N ASP A 67 0.69 10.62 6.28
CA ASP A 67 0.36 11.94 6.83
C ASP A 67 -0.96 12.51 6.26
N LEU A 68 -1.54 11.87 5.24
CA LEU A 68 -2.87 12.22 4.75
C LEU A 68 -3.95 11.96 5.83
N PRO A 69 -5.06 12.72 5.81
CA PRO A 69 -6.23 12.36 6.59
C PRO A 69 -6.69 10.95 6.23
N PRO A 70 -7.34 10.22 7.16
CA PRO A 70 -7.98 8.96 6.84
C PRO A 70 -8.92 9.10 5.64
N VAL A 71 -8.90 8.10 4.76
CA VAL A 71 -9.87 7.98 3.67
C VAL A 71 -11.14 7.39 4.30
N GLU A 72 -12.27 8.06 4.15
CA GLU A 72 -13.56 7.59 4.70
C GLU A 72 -14.47 7.02 3.62
N GLU A 73 -14.17 7.34 2.36
CA GLU A 73 -14.97 7.00 1.19
C GLU A 73 -14.56 5.66 0.58
N GLU A 74 -15.56 4.82 0.30
CA GLU A 74 -15.36 3.63 -0.53
C GLU A 74 -14.91 4.02 -1.93
N LEU A 75 -14.05 3.18 -2.53
CA LEU A 75 -13.56 3.33 -3.90
C LEU A 75 -12.78 4.64 -4.11
N PHE A 76 -12.16 5.16 -3.06
CA PHE A 76 -11.31 6.34 -3.08
C PHE A 76 -9.86 5.99 -2.78
N TYR A 77 -8.93 6.50 -3.60
CA TYR A 77 -7.53 6.10 -3.56
C TYR A 77 -6.59 7.29 -3.74
N TYR A 78 -5.62 7.42 -2.85
CA TYR A 78 -4.39 8.17 -3.12
C TYR A 78 -3.33 7.20 -3.62
N VAL A 79 -2.62 7.54 -4.70
CA VAL A 79 -1.56 6.71 -5.28
C VAL A 79 -0.32 7.57 -5.52
N VAL A 80 0.85 7.04 -5.17
CA VAL A 80 2.15 7.59 -5.50
C VAL A 80 2.93 6.55 -6.29
N GLU A 81 3.23 6.86 -7.54
CA GLU A 81 4.07 6.06 -8.41
C GLU A 81 5.54 6.36 -8.08
N THR A 82 6.34 5.32 -7.80
CA THR A 82 7.80 5.46 -7.62
C THR A 82 8.56 4.46 -8.48
N PRO A 83 9.87 4.67 -8.71
CA PRO A 83 10.72 3.69 -9.38
C PRO A 83 10.74 2.30 -8.72
N ASP A 84 10.40 2.21 -7.42
CA ASP A 84 10.39 0.94 -6.67
C ASP A 84 9.00 0.32 -6.53
N GLY A 85 7.96 0.97 -7.03
CA GLY A 85 6.60 0.46 -7.03
C GLY A 85 5.55 1.54 -6.79
N ASN A 86 4.29 1.16 -6.97
CA ASN A 86 3.16 2.05 -6.73
C ASN A 86 2.62 1.82 -5.32
N TRP A 87 2.68 2.86 -4.51
CA TRP A 87 2.13 2.88 -3.16
C TRP A 87 0.81 3.61 -3.17
N GLY A 88 -0.13 3.17 -2.35
CA GLY A 88 -1.39 3.90 -2.22
C GLY A 88 -1.96 3.85 -0.83
N ARG A 89 -2.99 4.66 -0.63
CA ARG A 89 -3.80 4.68 0.58
C ARG A 89 -5.27 4.71 0.20
N ASP A 90 -6.04 3.84 0.83
CA ASP A 90 -7.50 3.79 0.73
C ASP A 90 -8.11 3.73 2.14
N ILE A 91 -9.40 3.37 2.21
CA ILE A 91 -10.15 3.21 3.46
C ILE A 91 -9.51 2.17 4.41
N ASP A 92 -8.80 1.18 3.86
CA ASP A 92 -8.09 0.16 4.60
C ASP A 92 -6.63 0.58 4.86
N GLY A 93 -6.23 1.82 4.60
CA GLY A 93 -4.90 2.32 4.91
C GLY A 93 -3.87 2.09 3.80
N LEU A 94 -2.58 2.00 4.18
CA LEU A 94 -1.48 1.95 3.22
C LEU A 94 -1.40 0.58 2.55
N TYR A 95 -1.29 0.55 1.22
CA TYR A 95 -1.12 -0.65 0.41
C TYR A 95 0.03 -0.49 -0.62
N LEU A 96 0.56 -1.62 -1.07
CA LEU A 96 1.51 -1.73 -2.18
C LEU A 96 0.86 -2.51 -3.31
N GLU A 97 0.82 -1.95 -4.52
CA GLU A 97 0.10 -2.55 -5.66
C GLU A 97 0.69 -3.91 -6.05
N LYS A 98 2.00 -4.07 -5.99
CA LYS A 98 2.69 -5.31 -6.38
C LYS A 98 4.09 -5.39 -5.77
N LEU A 99 4.51 -6.61 -5.41
CA LEU A 99 5.89 -6.86 -5.02
C LEU A 99 6.84 -6.81 -6.19
N ARG A 100 8.08 -6.42 -5.89
CA ARG A 100 9.20 -6.52 -6.82
C ARG A 100 9.67 -7.97 -6.92
N PRO A 101 10.16 -8.42 -8.09
CA PRO A 101 10.66 -9.78 -8.25
C PRO A 101 11.73 -10.17 -7.23
N TRP A 102 12.64 -9.25 -6.89
CA TRP A 102 13.72 -9.50 -5.92
C TRP A 102 13.20 -9.78 -4.50
N GLN A 103 12.01 -9.30 -4.13
CA GLN A 103 11.43 -9.53 -2.79
C GLN A 103 11.09 -11.02 -2.57
N SER A 104 11.07 -11.82 -3.64
CA SER A 104 10.88 -13.27 -3.55
C SER A 104 12.16 -14.04 -3.23
N ASP A 105 13.34 -13.45 -3.47
CA ASP A 105 14.64 -14.04 -3.23
C ASP A 105 15.18 -13.66 -1.85
N THR A 106 15.10 -14.60 -0.91
CA THR A 106 15.57 -14.41 0.47
C THR A 106 16.97 -14.95 0.72
N SER A 107 17.63 -15.49 -0.31
CA SER A 107 18.97 -16.08 -0.18
C SER A 107 20.05 -15.05 0.14
N ALA A 108 19.84 -13.80 -0.31
CA ALA A 108 20.74 -12.67 -0.07
C ALA A 108 20.48 -11.94 1.26
N ALA A 109 19.54 -12.40 2.10
CA ALA A 109 19.21 -11.71 3.34
C ALA A 109 20.37 -11.77 4.35
N GLU A 110 20.78 -10.60 4.84
CA GLU A 110 21.85 -10.45 5.83
C GLU A 110 21.35 -10.64 7.27
N CYS A 111 20.07 -10.35 7.52
CA CYS A 111 19.46 -10.38 8.84
C CYS A 111 17.97 -10.71 8.77
N THR A 112 17.31 -10.86 9.92
CA THR A 112 15.87 -11.14 10.00
C THR A 112 15.15 -9.91 10.56
N ALA A 113 14.13 -9.43 9.85
CA ALA A 113 13.28 -8.34 10.33
C ALA A 113 12.09 -8.89 11.12
N GLY A 114 11.69 -8.16 12.17
CA GLY A 114 10.47 -8.46 12.93
C GLY A 114 9.27 -7.70 12.38
N ILE A 115 8.08 -8.29 12.45
CA ILE A 115 6.82 -7.58 12.18
C ILE A 115 6.34 -6.94 13.49
N ILE A 116 6.11 -5.63 13.45
CA ILE A 116 5.64 -4.83 14.58
C ILE A 116 4.12 -4.68 14.55
N ALA A 117 3.57 -4.38 13.37
CA ALA A 117 2.14 -4.12 13.18
C ALA A 117 1.72 -4.35 11.73
N LEU A 118 0.43 -4.53 11.48
CA LEU A 118 -0.16 -4.52 10.14
C LEU A 118 -0.61 -3.10 9.79
N SER A 119 -0.42 -2.69 8.52
CA SER A 119 -1.12 -1.52 8.00
C SER A 119 -2.58 -1.89 7.77
N GLY A 120 -3.52 -1.07 8.24
CA GLY A 120 -4.90 -1.21 7.78
C GLY A 120 -5.75 -2.31 8.39
N GLY A 121 -5.25 -3.00 9.42
CA GLY A 121 -5.93 -4.15 9.99
C GLY A 121 -5.83 -5.41 9.12
N LEU A 122 -6.89 -6.24 9.11
CA LEU A 122 -6.85 -7.58 8.54
C LEU A 122 -7.26 -7.65 7.06
N ASN A 123 -7.77 -6.56 6.47
CA ASN A 123 -8.30 -6.58 5.11
C ASN A 123 -7.22 -6.87 4.06
N GLY A 124 -6.09 -6.14 4.09
CA GLY A 124 -4.95 -6.40 3.20
C GLY A 124 -4.39 -7.82 3.37
N LEU A 125 -4.29 -8.29 4.62
CA LEU A 125 -3.87 -9.65 4.93
C LEU A 125 -4.84 -10.70 4.36
N GLY A 126 -6.15 -10.51 4.49
CA GLY A 126 -7.18 -11.38 3.93
C GLY A 126 -7.19 -11.38 2.40
N MET A 127 -6.90 -10.25 1.77
CA MET A 127 -6.73 -10.17 0.31
C MET A 127 -5.51 -10.96 -0.16
N ALA A 128 -4.39 -10.88 0.55
CA ALA A 128 -3.19 -11.66 0.25
C ALA A 128 -3.44 -13.16 0.49
N ALA A 129 -4.12 -13.51 1.58
CA ALA A 129 -4.49 -14.89 1.91
C ALA A 129 -5.42 -15.55 0.89
N SER A 130 -6.32 -14.77 0.27
CA SER A 130 -7.21 -15.23 -0.78
C SER A 130 -6.61 -15.17 -2.19
N GLY A 131 -5.35 -14.75 -2.33
CA GLY A 131 -4.64 -14.64 -3.60
C GLY A 131 -5.14 -13.51 -4.51
N ARG A 132 -5.85 -12.52 -3.96
CA ARG A 132 -6.32 -11.35 -4.74
C ARG A 132 -5.23 -10.29 -4.93
N CYS A 133 -4.26 -10.26 -4.02
CA CYS A 133 -3.00 -9.52 -4.15
C CYS A 133 -1.85 -10.46 -3.76
N ASP A 134 -0.62 -10.09 -4.13
CA ASP A 134 0.59 -10.85 -3.83
C ASP A 134 1.22 -10.47 -2.47
N ASN A 135 0.69 -9.45 -1.81
CA ASN A 135 1.25 -8.90 -0.57
C ASN A 135 0.20 -8.26 0.35
N PHE A 136 0.60 -8.04 1.59
CA PHE A 136 -0.01 -7.10 2.51
C PHE A 136 1.07 -6.19 3.10
N VAL A 137 0.70 -4.99 3.56
CA VAL A 137 1.67 -4.04 4.12
C VAL A 137 1.78 -4.24 5.63
N ALA A 138 3.02 -4.35 6.11
CA ALA A 138 3.35 -4.47 7.52
C ALA A 138 4.40 -3.42 7.92
N LYS A 139 4.31 -2.95 9.16
CA LYS A 139 5.40 -2.23 9.81
C LYS A 139 6.43 -3.25 10.28
N VAL A 140 7.66 -3.13 9.79
CA VAL A 140 8.77 -4.03 10.07
C VAL A 140 9.89 -3.30 10.81
N ALA A 141 10.66 -4.02 11.62
CA ALA A 141 11.85 -3.54 12.30
C ALA A 141 13.09 -4.26 11.77
N CYS A 142 14.15 -3.50 11.44
CA CYS A 142 15.39 -4.07 10.92
C CYS A 142 16.09 -4.89 11.99
N GLY A 143 16.51 -6.12 11.65
CA GLY A 143 17.30 -6.97 12.55
C GLY A 143 18.72 -6.47 12.83
N LYS A 144 19.20 -5.47 12.07
CA LYS A 144 20.57 -4.92 12.18
C LYS A 144 20.62 -3.58 12.90
N CYS A 145 19.77 -2.63 12.51
CA CYS A 145 19.80 -1.26 13.07
C CYS A 145 18.52 -0.85 13.82
N ALA A 146 17.55 -1.75 13.99
CA ALA A 146 16.25 -1.50 14.62
C ALA A 146 15.39 -0.39 13.97
N HIS A 147 15.79 0.15 12.81
CA HIS A 147 14.98 1.10 12.06
C HIS A 147 13.63 0.48 11.69
N GLU A 148 12.55 1.25 11.83
CA GLU A 148 11.19 0.79 11.56
C GLU A 148 10.64 1.45 10.29
N TRP A 149 10.00 0.67 9.42
CA TRP A 149 9.36 1.19 8.20
C TRP A 149 8.19 0.30 7.79
N TYR A 150 7.36 0.79 6.85
CA TYR A 150 6.32 -0.01 6.24
C TYR A 150 6.82 -0.66 4.95
N ASP A 151 6.57 -1.96 4.76
CA ASP A 151 6.91 -2.67 3.54
C ASP A 151 5.84 -3.70 3.16
N GLY A 152 5.83 -4.10 1.88
CA GLY A 152 5.00 -5.20 1.39
C GLY A 152 5.62 -6.55 1.74
N VAL A 153 4.82 -7.43 2.32
CA VAL A 153 5.23 -8.79 2.68
C VAL A 153 4.23 -9.82 2.14
N ARG A 154 4.74 -10.98 1.75
CA ARG A 154 3.92 -12.09 1.24
C ARG A 154 3.17 -12.78 2.39
N TYR A 155 1.99 -13.31 2.13
CA TYR A 155 1.25 -14.15 3.09
C TYR A 155 1.80 -15.57 3.15
N ARG A 156 2.03 -16.08 4.37
CA ARG A 156 2.56 -17.43 4.66
C ARG A 156 3.76 -17.78 3.80
N ASN A 157 4.70 -16.85 3.76
CA ASN A 157 5.90 -16.98 2.97
C ASN A 157 7.06 -16.18 3.60
N LEU A 158 8.25 -16.40 3.09
CA LEU A 158 9.41 -15.56 3.39
C LEU A 158 9.40 -14.36 2.44
N THR A 159 9.84 -13.19 2.85
CA THR A 159 9.97 -12.02 1.95
C THR A 159 11.28 -11.30 2.23
N ALA A 160 11.99 -10.88 1.18
CA ALA A 160 13.13 -9.98 1.32
C ALA A 160 12.64 -8.53 1.32
N VAL A 161 13.14 -7.72 2.25
CA VAL A 161 12.84 -6.28 2.37
C VAL A 161 14.14 -5.52 2.64
N CYS A 162 14.28 -4.32 2.09
CA CYS A 162 15.51 -3.52 2.24
C CYS A 162 15.30 -2.44 3.29
N CYS A 163 16.16 -2.40 4.30
CA CYS A 163 16.06 -1.40 5.36
C CYS A 163 16.47 -0.01 4.84
N PRO A 164 15.60 1.02 4.86
CA PRO A 164 15.97 2.34 4.36
C PRO A 164 17.01 3.07 5.24
N GLY A 165 17.19 2.65 6.49
CA GLY A 165 18.17 3.26 7.40
C GLY A 165 19.61 2.74 7.29
N CYS A 166 19.82 1.48 6.86
CA CYS A 166 21.16 0.88 6.80
C CYS A 166 21.40 0.00 5.57
N GLU A 167 20.44 -0.02 4.63
CA GLU A 167 20.47 -0.75 3.35
C GLU A 167 20.58 -2.28 3.47
N ALA A 168 20.57 -2.81 4.69
CA ALA A 168 20.63 -4.24 4.90
C ALA A 168 19.40 -4.94 4.33
N LEU A 169 19.63 -6.04 3.61
CA LEU A 169 18.54 -6.90 3.16
C LEU A 169 18.08 -7.78 4.33
N ASN A 170 16.81 -7.67 4.68
CA ASN A 170 16.20 -8.41 5.78
C ASN A 170 15.27 -9.49 5.23
N ARG A 171 15.28 -10.67 5.84
CA ARG A 171 14.25 -11.70 5.66
C ARG A 171 13.12 -11.43 6.65
N VAL A 172 11.90 -11.36 6.16
CA VAL A 172 10.67 -11.37 6.96
C VAL A 172 10.02 -12.74 6.82
N ASP A 173 9.66 -13.35 7.94
CA ASP A 173 8.93 -14.62 7.97
C ASP A 173 7.48 -14.39 8.40
N THR A 174 6.54 -14.90 7.61
CA THR A 174 5.10 -14.83 7.87
C THR A 174 4.43 -16.21 7.87
N LEU A 175 5.20 -17.30 7.89
CA LEU A 175 4.67 -18.67 7.75
C LEU A 175 3.59 -19.02 8.79
N ASP A 176 3.73 -18.46 9.99
CA ASP A 176 2.86 -18.69 11.15
C ASP A 176 1.64 -17.74 11.21
N ILE A 177 1.52 -16.78 10.29
CA ILE A 177 0.35 -15.91 10.22
C ILE A 177 -0.81 -16.68 9.59
N VAL A 178 -1.93 -16.79 10.31
CA VAL A 178 -3.14 -17.48 9.85
C VAL A 178 -4.33 -16.52 9.87
N VAL A 179 -5.03 -16.42 8.74
CA VAL A 179 -6.36 -15.80 8.66
C VAL A 179 -7.40 -16.92 8.77
N SER A 180 -8.25 -16.85 9.80
CA SER A 180 -9.36 -17.78 10.04
C SER A 180 -10.67 -17.31 9.41
#